data_AF-A0A536NFN6-F1
#
_entry.id   AF-A0A536NFN6-F1
#
_cell.length_a   1.000
_cell.length_b   1.000
_cell.length_c   1.000
_cell.angle_alpha   90.00
_cell.angle_beta   90.00
_cell.angle_gamma   90.00
#
_symmetry.space_group_name_H-M   'P 1'
#
loop_
_entity.id
_entity.type
_entity.pdbx_description
1 polymer ?
#
loop_
_entity_poly.entity_id
_entity_poly.type
_entity_poly.pdbx_seq_one_letter_code
_entity_poly.pdbx_strand_id
1 'polypeptide(L)'
;MEARDRLGNIAAFAAAAVVWILVGLVVSTRDPKLDPAAGYVGALLMGLAVGLTVIPLFWLVVFGRHRRIAYHGDWPRAIRRGGWVAILVALFVLLRLQGAFQWPIALFVMTMVVIAEATFSAER
;
A
#
# COMPACT_ATOMS: atom_id res chain seq x y z
N MET A 1 4.78 21.82 -9.49
CA MET A 1 4.23 20.48 -9.79
C MET A 1 3.81 20.49 -11.24
N GLU A 2 4.42 19.62 -12.05
CA GLU A 2 4.09 19.52 -13.46
C GLU A 2 2.70 18.89 -13.66
N ALA A 3 2.09 19.13 -14.82
CA ALA A 3 0.77 18.58 -15.14
C ALA A 3 0.77 17.05 -15.08
N ARG A 4 1.87 16.41 -15.49
CA ARG A 4 2.08 14.97 -15.41
C ARG A 4 2.01 14.44 -13.97
N ASP A 5 2.74 15.06 -13.04
CA ASP A 5 2.75 14.64 -11.63
C ASP A 5 1.38 14.83 -10.98
N ARG A 6 0.70 15.94 -11.30
CA ARG A 6 -0.65 16.21 -10.83
C ARG A 6 -1.62 15.14 -11.33
N LEU A 7 -1.59 14.82 -12.62
CA LEU A 7 -2.41 13.74 -13.18
C LEU A 7 -2.09 12.39 -12.55
N GLY A 8 -0.81 12.09 -12.30
CA GLY A 8 -0.40 10.87 -11.61
C GLY A 8 -0.99 10.75 -10.20
N ASN A 9 -0.97 11.84 -9.42
CA ASN A 9 -1.57 11.86 -8.09
C ASN A 9 -3.10 11.69 -8.15
N ILE A 10 -3.77 12.42 -9.05
CA ILE A 10 -5.23 12.32 -9.22
C ILE A 10 -5.62 10.90 -9.64
N ALA A 11 -4.91 10.31 -10.61
CA ALA A 11 -5.16 8.95 -11.08
C ALA A 11 -4.94 7.92 -9.97
N ALA A 12 -3.88 8.05 -9.17
CA ALA A 12 -3.62 7.16 -8.04
C ALA A 12 -4.73 7.24 -6.97
N PHE A 13 -5.16 8.46 -6.60
CA PHE A 13 -6.26 8.64 -5.66
C PHE A 13 -7.60 8.16 -6.20
N ALA A 14 -7.88 8.37 -7.49
CA ALA A 14 -9.09 7.85 -8.12
C ALA A 14 -9.09 6.32 -8.14
N ALA A 15 -7.96 5.69 -8.48
CA ALA A 15 -7.81 4.24 -8.39
C ALA A 15 -7.99 3.75 -6.95
N ALA A 16 -7.39 4.42 -5.95
CA ALA A 16 -7.59 4.08 -4.55
C ALA A 16 -9.06 4.15 -4.12
N ALA A 17 -9.78 5.20 -4.54
CA ALA A 17 -11.21 5.35 -4.24
C ALA A 17 -12.03 4.20 -4.83
N VAL A 18 -11.77 3.80 -6.08
CA VAL A 18 -12.41 2.63 -6.70
C VAL A 18 -12.15 1.36 -5.89
N VAL A 19 -10.90 1.10 -5.50
CA VAL A 19 -10.58 -0.11 -4.73
C VAL A 19 -11.21 -0.08 -3.34
N TRP A 20 -11.30 1.08 -2.68
CA TRP A 20 -12.03 1.20 -1.41
C TRP A 20 -13.52 0.88 -1.55
N ILE A 21 -14.16 1.28 -2.65
CA ILE A 21 -15.55 0.88 -2.95
C ILE A 21 -15.64 -0.65 -3.05
N LEU A 22 -14.71 -1.29 -3.75
CA LEU A 22 -14.66 -2.76 -3.87
C LEU A 22 -14.45 -3.43 -2.50
N VAL A 23 -13.57 -2.88 -1.65
CA VAL A 23 -13.40 -3.36 -0.26
C VAL A 23 -14.73 -3.27 0.49
N GLY A 24 -15.40 -2.12 0.43
CA GLY A 24 -16.69 -1.91 1.08
C GLY A 24 -17.75 -2.92 0.61
N LEU A 25 -17.81 -3.20 -0.69
CA LEU A 25 -18.71 -4.21 -1.25
C LEU A 25 -18.39 -5.60 -0.71
N VAL A 26 -17.13 -6.04 -0.75
CA VAL A 26 -16.74 -7.38 -0.29
C VAL A 26 -17.04 -7.56 1.20
N VAL A 27 -16.64 -6.59 2.03
CA VAL A 27 -16.79 -6.67 3.49
C VAL A 27 -18.26 -6.61 3.94
N SER A 28 -19.13 -5.93 3.18
CA SER A 28 -20.56 -5.80 3.51
C SER A 28 -21.43 -6.92 2.95
N THR A 29 -21.00 -7.60 1.87
CA THR A 29 -21.84 -8.57 1.16
C THR A 29 -21.38 -10.02 1.27
N ARG A 30 -20.14 -10.29 1.70
CA ARG A 30 -19.61 -11.65 1.78
C ARG A 30 -19.08 -11.97 3.17
N ASP A 31 -19.60 -13.05 3.75
CA ASP A 31 -19.09 -13.59 5.01
C ASP A 31 -17.88 -14.51 4.73
N PRO A 32 -16.67 -14.16 5.20
CA PRO A 32 -15.48 -14.98 5.00
C PRO A 32 -15.52 -16.33 5.73
N LYS A 33 -16.45 -16.54 6.68
CA LYS A 33 -16.64 -17.84 7.34
C LYS A 33 -17.42 -18.83 6.47
N LEU A 34 -18.31 -18.32 5.63
CA LEU A 34 -19.15 -19.11 4.72
C LEU A 34 -18.52 -19.22 3.34
N ASP A 35 -17.81 -18.18 2.89
CA ASP A 35 -17.03 -18.13 1.65
C ASP A 35 -15.56 -17.80 1.96
N PRO A 36 -14.68 -18.81 2.12
CA PRO A 36 -13.27 -18.57 2.40
C PRO A 36 -12.56 -17.71 1.34
N ALA A 37 -13.01 -17.74 0.08
CA ALA A 37 -12.42 -16.94 -0.99
C ALA A 37 -12.64 -15.44 -0.75
N ALA A 38 -13.75 -15.05 -0.13
CA ALA A 38 -14.02 -13.66 0.25
C ALA A 38 -12.95 -13.11 1.21
N GLY A 39 -12.42 -13.96 2.10
CA GLY A 39 -11.33 -13.59 3.00
C GLY A 39 -10.04 -13.25 2.25
N TYR A 40 -9.62 -14.09 1.31
CA TYR A 40 -8.41 -13.86 0.50
C TYR A 40 -8.57 -12.65 -0.43
N VAL A 41 -9.72 -12.53 -1.10
CA VAL A 41 -10.03 -11.39 -1.98
C VAL A 41 -10.07 -10.10 -1.17
N GLY A 42 -10.72 -10.11 0.00
CA GLY A 42 -10.79 -8.96 0.89
C GLY A 42 -9.40 -8.49 1.34
N ALA A 43 -8.53 -9.42 1.74
CA ALA A 43 -7.16 -9.09 2.13
C ALA A 43 -6.34 -8.45 0.99
N LEU A 44 -6.44 -9.01 -0.22
CA LEU A 44 -5.78 -8.45 -1.40
C LEU A 44 -6.28 -7.04 -1.72
N LEU A 45 -7.60 -6.84 -1.72
CA LEU A 45 -8.22 -5.54 -1.99
C LEU A 45 -7.85 -4.51 -0.92
N MET A 46 -7.81 -4.88 0.36
CA MET A 46 -7.38 -3.99 1.44
C MET A 46 -5.91 -3.57 1.27
N GLY A 47 -5.02 -4.53 0.98
CA GLY A 47 -3.62 -4.23 0.68
C GLY A 47 -3.48 -3.25 -0.49
N LEU A 48 -4.16 -3.54 -1.59
CA LEU A 48 -4.15 -2.68 -2.77
C LEU A 48 -4.73 -1.28 -2.49
N ALA A 49 -5.85 -1.20 -1.77
CA ALA A 49 -6.48 0.07 -1.42
C ALA A 49 -5.54 0.95 -0.59
N VAL A 50 -4.94 0.39 0.47
CA VAL A 50 -4.01 1.13 1.31
C VAL A 50 -2.75 1.50 0.51
N GLY A 51 -2.19 0.57 -0.26
CA GLY A 51 -1.04 0.81 -1.14
C GLY A 51 -1.25 2.00 -2.08
N LEU A 52 -2.33 1.96 -2.87
CA LEU A 52 -2.69 3.04 -3.80
C LEU A 52 -2.96 4.36 -3.09
N THR A 53 -3.46 4.32 -1.85
CA THR A 53 -3.67 5.52 -1.02
C THR A 53 -2.34 6.15 -0.60
N VAL A 54 -1.34 5.35 -0.21
CA VAL A 54 -0.08 5.87 0.33
C VAL A 54 0.96 6.23 -0.74
N ILE A 55 0.89 5.67 -1.95
CA ILE A 55 1.80 6.04 -3.07
C ILE A 55 1.83 7.56 -3.30
N PRO A 56 0.70 8.25 -3.56
CA PRO A 56 0.70 9.69 -3.77
C PRO A 56 1.15 10.45 -2.52
N LEU A 57 0.85 9.94 -1.32
CA LEU A 57 1.31 10.54 -0.07
C LEU A 57 2.84 10.50 0.08
N PHE A 58 3.47 9.35 -0.21
CA PHE A 58 4.93 9.24 -0.19
C PHE A 58 5.59 10.18 -1.19
N TRP A 59 5.00 10.32 -2.38
CA TRP A 59 5.48 11.27 -3.37
C TRP A 59 5.33 12.72 -2.89
N LEU A 60 4.14 13.10 -2.39
CA LEU A 60 3.83 14.46 -1.92
C LEU A 60 4.70 14.87 -0.73
N VAL A 61 5.00 13.96 0.20
CA VAL A 61 5.89 14.23 1.34
C VAL A 61 7.29 14.60 0.85
N VAL A 62 7.83 13.84 -0.11
CA VAL A 62 9.17 14.10 -0.68
C VAL A 62 9.17 15.42 -1.45
N PHE A 63 8.16 15.63 -2.30
CA PHE A 63 7.98 16.87 -3.06
C PHE A 63 7.90 18.11 -2.14
N GLY A 64 7.13 18.03 -1.06
CA GLY A 64 7.02 19.08 -0.05
C GLY A 64 8.35 19.36 0.65
N ARG A 65 9.09 18.32 0.99
CA ARG A 65 10.42 18.42 1.63
C ARG A 65 11.46 19.06 0.72
N HIS A 66 11.40 18.80 -0.58
CA HIS A 66 12.31 19.35 -1.58
C HIS A 66 11.88 20.72 -2.14
N ARG A 67 11.23 21.56 -1.33
CA ARG A 67 10.78 22.90 -1.73
C ARG A 67 9.93 22.92 -3.02
N ARG A 68 9.13 21.87 -3.25
CA ARG A 68 8.23 21.72 -4.41
C ARG A 68 8.94 21.50 -5.75
N ILE A 69 10.12 20.90 -5.72
CA ILE A 69 10.85 20.43 -6.90
C ILE A 69 10.62 18.91 -7.02
N ALA A 70 10.21 18.46 -8.21
CA ALA A 70 10.02 17.05 -8.50
C ALA A 70 11.31 16.49 -9.12
N TYR A 71 11.85 15.39 -8.58
CA TYR A 71 13.06 14.76 -9.10
C TYR A 71 12.78 13.48 -9.88
N HIS A 72 13.65 13.19 -10.85
CA HIS A 72 13.67 11.88 -11.50
C HIS A 72 13.94 10.79 -10.48
N GLY A 73 13.02 9.83 -10.35
CA GLY A 73 13.11 8.72 -9.41
C GLY A 73 12.16 8.80 -8.22
N ASP A 74 11.53 9.95 -7.96
CA ASP A 74 10.57 10.11 -6.85
C ASP A 74 9.35 9.17 -7.02
N TRP A 75 8.84 9.05 -8.25
CA TRP A 75 7.73 8.16 -8.57
C TRP A 75 8.04 6.67 -8.36
N PRO A 76 9.08 6.09 -8.98
CA PRO A 76 9.47 4.70 -8.70
C PRO A 76 9.69 4.41 -7.21
N ARG A 77 10.28 5.35 -6.46
CA ARG A 77 10.51 5.21 -5.03
C ARG A 77 9.19 5.23 -4.23
N ALA A 78 8.28 6.13 -4.56
CA ALA A 78 6.96 6.19 -3.94
C ALA A 78 6.13 4.94 -4.24
N ILE A 79 6.16 4.44 -5.47
CA ILE A 79 5.50 3.20 -5.89
C ILE A 79 6.05 2.01 -5.10
N ARG A 80 7.38 1.88 -5.01
CA ARG A 80 8.01 0.78 -4.26
C ARG A 80 7.62 0.81 -2.78
N ARG A 81 7.71 1.97 -2.12
CA ARG A 81 7.29 2.14 -0.72
C ARG A 81 5.82 1.83 -0.51
N GLY A 82 4.95 2.29 -1.42
CA GLY A 82 3.54 1.95 -1.39
C GLY A 82 3.28 0.47 -1.62
N GLY A 83 4.08 -0.18 -2.48
CA GLY A 83 4.06 -1.63 -2.69
C GLY A 83 4.39 -2.41 -1.42
N TRP A 84 5.40 -1.98 -0.66
CA TRP A 84 5.69 -2.57 0.65
C TRP A 84 4.51 -2.46 1.61
N VAL A 85 3.88 -1.29 1.69
CA VAL A 85 2.68 -1.09 2.53
C VAL A 85 1.53 -1.99 2.07
N ALA A 86 1.31 -2.11 0.76
CA ALA A 86 0.27 -2.98 0.22
C ALA A 86 0.47 -4.45 0.62
N ILE A 87 1.71 -4.94 0.47
CA ILE A 87 2.08 -6.31 0.83
C ILE A 87 1.91 -6.54 2.33
N LEU A 88 2.40 -5.62 3.16
CA LEU A 88 2.29 -5.70 4.62
C LEU A 88 0.83 -5.77 5.08
N VAL A 89 -0.02 -4.89 4.55
CA VAL A 89 -1.45 -4.86 4.89
C VAL A 89 -2.13 -6.16 4.46
N ALA A 90 -1.94 -6.61 3.22
CA ALA A 90 -2.51 -7.86 2.74
C ALA A 90 -2.07 -9.06 3.60
N LEU A 91 -0.76 -9.16 3.88
CA LEU A 91 -0.20 -10.21 4.72
C LEU A 91 -0.79 -10.20 6.13
N PHE A 92 -0.86 -9.04 6.78
CA PHE A 92 -1.39 -8.95 8.14
C PHE A 92 -2.87 -9.24 8.23
N VAL A 93 -3.66 -8.81 7.24
CA VAL A 93 -5.08 -9.17 7.15
C VAL A 93 -5.25 -10.68 6.97
N LEU A 94 -4.45 -11.32 6.12
CA LEU A 94 -4.46 -12.79 5.95
C LEU A 94 -4.08 -13.53 7.23
N LEU A 95 -2.98 -13.13 7.88
CA LEU A 95 -2.55 -13.72 9.15
C LEU A 95 -3.61 -13.54 10.23
N ARG A 96 -4.29 -12.39 10.26
CA ARG A 96 -5.37 -12.12 11.19
C ARG A 96 -6.57 -13.02 10.93
N LEU A 97 -6.94 -13.20 9.66
CA LEU A 97 -8.04 -14.07 9.24
C LEU A 97 -7.80 -15.53 9.63
N GLN A 98 -6.56 -16.00 9.50
CA GLN A 98 -6.15 -17.37 9.84
C GLN A 98 -5.92 -17.59 11.35
N GLY A 99 -6.04 -16.55 12.18
CA GLY A 99 -5.72 -16.62 13.61
C GLY A 99 -4.23 -16.77 13.91
N ALA A 100 -3.35 -16.58 12.91
CA ALA A 100 -1.90 -16.72 13.02
C ALA A 100 -1.17 -15.40 13.34
N PHE A 101 -1.88 -14.26 13.35
CA PHE A 101 -1.27 -12.96 13.61
C PHE A 101 -0.75 -12.86 15.05
N GLN A 102 0.55 -12.58 15.18
CA GLN A 102 1.20 -12.31 16.46
C GLN A 102 2.09 -11.06 16.35
N TRP A 103 2.17 -10.28 17.43
CA TRP A 103 3.01 -9.08 17.47
C TRP A 103 4.49 -9.31 17.09
N PRO A 104 5.15 -10.41 17.54
CA PRO A 104 6.52 -10.68 17.12
C PRO A 104 6.66 -10.89 15.61
N ILE A 105 5.70 -11.56 14.96
CA ILE A 105 5.69 -11.75 13.50
C ILE A 105 5.57 -10.40 12.81
N ALA A 106 4.65 -9.54 13.26
CA ALA A 106 4.47 -8.21 12.69
C ALA A 106 5.77 -7.38 12.79
N LEU A 107 6.42 -7.35 13.96
CA LEU A 107 7.68 -6.65 14.17
C LEU A 107 8.81 -7.20 13.29
N PHE A 108 8.91 -8.52 13.18
CA PHE A 108 9.92 -9.18 12.35
C PHE A 108 9.76 -8.80 10.87
N VAL A 109 8.54 -8.92 10.33
CA VAL A 109 8.26 -8.59 8.92
C VAL A 109 8.47 -7.10 8.66
N MET A 110 8.01 -6.22 9.56
CA MET A 110 8.26 -4.78 9.45
C MET A 110 9.76 -4.46 9.41
N THR A 111 10.54 -5.11 10.27
CA THR A 111 12.00 -4.94 10.31
C THR A 111 12.65 -5.38 8.99
N MET A 112 12.23 -6.52 8.44
CA MET A 112 12.70 -7.00 7.14
C MET A 112 12.39 -6.01 6.01
N VAL A 113 11.19 -5.45 5.98
CA VAL A 113 10.82 -4.43 4.98
C VAL A 113 11.67 -3.17 5.12
N VAL A 114 11.94 -2.71 6.34
CA VAL A 114 12.80 -1.56 6.59
C VAL A 114 14.22 -1.83 6.12
N ILE A 115 14.78 -3.00 6.43
CA ILE A 115 16.11 -3.40 5.98
C ILE A 115 16.16 -3.49 4.45
N ALA A 116 15.18 -4.15 3.83
CA ALA A 116 15.10 -4.26 2.37
C ALA A 116 15.03 -2.89 1.69
N GLU A 117 14.17 -1.98 2.17
CA GLU A 117 14.07 -0.63 1.62
C GLU A 117 15.35 0.19 1.85
N ALA A 118 16.06 -0.01 2.98
CA ALA A 118 17.35 0.63 3.23
C ALA A 118 18.41 0.14 2.23
N THR A 119 18.52 -1.18 2.01
CA THR A 119 19.46 -1.77 1.06
C THR A 119 19.19 -1.29 -0.37
N PHE A 120 17.94 -1.34 -0.83
CA PHE A 120 17.58 -0.84 -2.17
C PHE A 120 17.76 0.66 -2.34
N SER A 121 17.81 1.41 -1.25
CA SER A 121 18.09 2.85 -1.28
C SER A 121 19.58 3.18 -1.23
N ALA A 122 20.45 2.24 -0.85
CA ALA A 122 21.89 2.45 -0.76
C ALA A 122 22.64 2.13 -2.06
N GLU A 123 22.10 1.26 -2.90
CA GLU A 123 22.69 0.86 -4.19
C GLU A 123 22.55 1.92 -5.31
N ARG A 124 22.06 3.13 -5.02
CA ARG A 124 21.81 4.20 -6.00
C ARG A 124 22.13 5.58 -5.45
#